data_AF-A0A453GQS2-F1
#
_entry.id   AF-A0A453GQS2-F1
#
_cell.length_a   1.000
_cell.length_b   1.000
_cell.length_c   1.000
_cell.angle_alpha   90.00
_cell.angle_beta   90.00
_cell.angle_gamma   90.00
#
_symmetry.space_group_name_H-M   'P 1'
#
loop_
_entity.id
_entity.type
_entity.pdbx_description
1 polymer ?
#
loop_
_entity_poly.entity_id
_entity_poly.type
_entity_poly.pdbx_seq_one_letter_code
_entity_poly.pdbx_strand_id
1 'polypeptide(L)'
;SPKLLSFITTADIDECTSQGEYPCFGQCINLIGSYTCTCPHGTTGDPRKQNGCSSTKGIFSGFTTVVGIGSCVGTLLIILSILIIRRKLLVWKARKSREFFFKKNRGLLLQRLVDKDIAERMLFSLQELEKATNKFDEARKLGGGGHGTVYKGILSDKHVVAIKKSKVVIQRETDDFINEIAILSQVNHRNVVKLFGCCLETEVPLLVYEFISNGTLSDHLHVGTPLSMPWKDRLRIAIETSRCLSYLHSAASVSIVHRDVKSANVLLDDRLTTKVSDFGASRGIPIDQTGVTTAVQGTFGYLDPEYYHTRRLTEKSDVYSFGVMLVELLTRKKPCVDLSTPGASLIAEFILRVNQDKICEMLDQQVIEEGTEEAKQVAAVALMCLSLKGEDRPTMRQVETKLEVIQTVERNTPVEQTNANADDDNFSRRYSMEE
;
A
#
# COMPACT_ATOMS: atom_id res chain seq x y z
N SER A 1 99.73 -48.04 -54.24
CA SER A 1 100.10 -46.84 -53.47
C SER A 1 100.47 -45.72 -54.43
N PRO A 2 100.09 -44.45 -54.22
CA PRO A 2 99.00 -43.92 -53.38
C PRO A 2 98.18 -42.78 -54.07
N LYS A 3 97.02 -42.43 -53.48
CA LYS A 3 96.35 -41.10 -53.46
C LYS A 3 95.97 -40.39 -54.79
N LEU A 4 94.66 -40.33 -55.08
CA LEU A 4 93.80 -39.13 -54.95
C LEU A 4 92.37 -39.51 -55.43
N LEU A 5 91.38 -39.54 -54.52
CA LEU A 5 89.97 -39.60 -54.92
C LEU A 5 89.57 -38.21 -55.46
N SER A 6 89.29 -38.14 -56.75
CA SER A 6 88.69 -36.97 -57.40
C SER A 6 87.23 -36.84 -56.95
N PHE A 7 86.93 -35.85 -56.13
CA PHE A 7 85.56 -35.38 -55.94
C PHE A 7 85.10 -34.73 -57.25
N ILE A 8 84.20 -35.39 -57.97
CA ILE A 8 83.46 -34.76 -59.06
C ILE A 8 82.46 -33.81 -58.40
N THR A 9 82.72 -32.51 -58.45
CA THR A 9 81.69 -31.50 -58.18
C THR A 9 80.72 -31.53 -59.36
N THR A 10 79.62 -32.26 -59.23
CA THR A 10 78.49 -32.12 -60.15
C THR A 10 77.93 -30.71 -59.94
N ALA A 11 78.01 -29.87 -60.97
CA ALA A 11 77.39 -28.55 -60.96
C ALA A 11 75.86 -28.72 -60.88
N ASP A 12 75.24 -27.98 -59.97
CA ASP A 12 73.79 -27.91 -59.86
C ASP A 12 73.20 -27.29 -61.14
N ILE A 13 72.12 -27.86 -61.66
CA ILE A 13 71.42 -27.33 -62.83
C ILE A 13 70.28 -26.43 -62.37
N ASP A 14 70.05 -25.31 -63.04
CA ASP A 14 68.91 -24.44 -62.72
C ASP A 14 67.67 -24.91 -63.48
N GLU A 15 66.84 -25.76 -62.85
CA GLU A 15 65.67 -26.34 -63.51
C GLU A 15 64.59 -25.28 -63.85
N CYS A 16 64.66 -24.07 -63.27
CA CYS A 16 63.73 -22.98 -63.58
C CYS A 16 63.99 -22.32 -64.93
N THR A 17 65.15 -22.60 -65.56
CA THR A 17 65.48 -22.07 -66.89
C THR A 17 64.95 -22.91 -68.05
N SER A 18 64.50 -24.15 -67.78
CA SER A 18 64.13 -25.15 -68.79
C SER A 18 62.72 -25.71 -68.60
N GLN A 19 61.70 -24.90 -68.91
CA GLN A 19 60.27 -25.25 -68.75
C GLN A 19 59.80 -26.47 -69.55
N GLY A 20 60.51 -26.88 -70.61
CA GLY A 20 60.15 -28.03 -71.45
C GLY A 20 60.49 -29.39 -70.84
N GLU A 21 61.47 -29.43 -69.93
CA GLU A 21 61.96 -30.66 -69.28
C GLU A 21 61.51 -30.71 -67.81
N TYR A 22 61.39 -29.54 -67.17
CA TYR A 22 60.92 -29.38 -65.79
C TYR A 22 59.69 -28.46 -65.75
N PRO A 23 58.47 -29.01 -65.86
CA PRO A 23 57.28 -28.20 -65.99
C PRO A 23 56.95 -27.43 -64.71
N CYS A 24 57.10 -26.11 -64.76
CA CYS A 24 56.63 -25.18 -63.74
C CYS A 24 55.95 -23.96 -64.40
N PHE A 25 54.65 -23.83 -64.15
CA PHE A 25 53.80 -22.74 -64.64
C PHE A 25 53.38 -21.77 -63.52
N GLY A 26 54.01 -21.89 -62.34
CA GLY A 26 53.88 -20.99 -61.20
C GLY A 26 55.17 -20.23 -60.92
N GLN A 27 55.44 -19.95 -59.64
CA GLN A 27 56.70 -19.39 -59.16
C GLN A 27 57.70 -20.52 -58.94
N CYS A 28 58.79 -20.52 -59.71
CA CYS A 28 59.87 -21.51 -59.62
C CYS A 28 61.02 -21.00 -58.75
N ILE A 29 61.54 -21.86 -57.88
CA ILE A 29 62.71 -21.59 -57.04
C ILE A 29 63.67 -22.77 -57.17
N ASN A 30 64.87 -22.51 -57.69
CA ASN A 30 65.93 -23.51 -57.80
C ASN A 30 66.56 -23.80 -56.44
N LEU A 31 66.80 -25.07 -56.13
CA LEU A 31 67.50 -25.54 -54.94
C LEU A 31 68.64 -26.46 -55.38
N ILE A 32 69.63 -26.63 -54.50
CA ILE A 32 70.77 -27.53 -54.82
C ILE A 32 70.25 -28.96 -54.96
N GLY A 33 70.26 -29.49 -56.18
CA GLY A 33 69.83 -30.83 -56.58
C GLY A 33 68.32 -31.01 -56.82
N SER A 34 67.51 -29.93 -56.83
CA SER A 34 66.08 -29.99 -57.13
C SER A 34 65.46 -28.60 -57.31
N TYR A 35 64.21 -28.52 -57.78
CA TYR A 35 63.46 -27.26 -57.76
C TYR A 35 62.13 -27.37 -57.02
N THR A 36 61.68 -26.22 -56.49
CA THR A 36 60.34 -26.05 -55.94
C THR A 36 59.50 -25.20 -56.89
N CYS A 37 58.30 -25.68 -57.19
CA CYS A 37 57.32 -24.96 -58.01
C CYS A 37 56.05 -24.74 -57.19
N THR A 38 55.68 -23.49 -56.95
CA THR A 38 54.51 -23.13 -56.14
C THR A 38 53.59 -22.18 -56.91
N CYS A 39 52.29 -22.20 -56.62
CA CYS A 39 51.38 -21.23 -57.21
C CYS A 39 51.68 -19.81 -56.67
N PRO A 40 51.53 -18.75 -57.49
CA PRO A 40 51.71 -17.37 -57.05
C PRO A 40 50.81 -16.99 -55.86
N HIS A 41 51.26 -16.05 -55.03
CA HIS A 41 50.56 -15.61 -53.82
C HIS A 41 49.07 -15.30 -54.09
N GLY A 42 48.16 -16.01 -53.39
CA GLY A 42 46.70 -15.83 -53.53
C GLY A 42 46.04 -16.70 -54.61
N THR A 43 46.75 -17.70 -55.15
CA THR A 43 46.21 -18.75 -56.02
C THR A 43 46.50 -20.14 -55.43
N THR A 44 45.65 -21.12 -55.76
CA THR A 44 45.76 -22.50 -55.28
C THR A 44 45.53 -23.48 -56.42
N GLY A 45 46.25 -24.61 -56.42
CA GLY A 45 46.12 -25.65 -57.45
C GLY A 45 47.44 -26.37 -57.71
N ASP A 46 47.59 -26.95 -58.90
CA ASP A 46 48.78 -27.69 -59.31
C ASP A 46 49.68 -26.81 -60.20
N PRO A 47 50.82 -26.30 -59.70
CA PRO A 47 51.67 -25.37 -60.42
C PRO A 47 52.49 -26.02 -61.54
N ARG A 48 52.45 -27.36 -61.67
CA ARG A 48 53.16 -28.09 -62.73
C ARG A 48 52.31 -28.31 -63.98
N LYS A 49 51.03 -27.93 -63.95
CA LYS A 49 50.13 -27.98 -65.11
C LYS A 49 49.88 -26.59 -65.66
N GLN A 50 49.82 -26.48 -66.98
CA GLN A 50 49.42 -25.24 -67.66
C GLN A 50 47.99 -24.86 -67.22
N ASN A 51 47.82 -23.65 -66.69
CA ASN A 51 46.58 -23.16 -66.06
C ASN A 51 46.13 -23.93 -64.80
N GLY A 52 47.04 -24.67 -64.14
CA GLY A 52 46.74 -25.45 -62.94
C GLY A 52 46.61 -24.63 -61.65
N CYS A 53 47.13 -23.39 -61.63
CA CYS A 53 46.92 -22.44 -60.54
C CYS A 53 45.69 -21.59 -60.80
N SER A 54 44.70 -21.65 -59.92
CA SER A 54 43.46 -20.88 -60.04
C SER A 54 43.31 -19.89 -58.90
N SER A 55 42.78 -18.70 -59.18
CA SER A 55 42.47 -17.72 -58.13
C SER A 55 41.15 -18.08 -57.46
N THR A 56 41.19 -18.30 -56.16
CA THR A 56 40.00 -18.49 -55.30
C THR A 56 39.30 -17.17 -54.96
N LYS A 57 39.62 -16.07 -55.65
CA LYS A 57 38.97 -14.76 -55.50
C LYS A 57 37.71 -14.71 -56.36
N GLY A 58 36.59 -15.28 -55.89
CA GLY A 58 35.33 -15.09 -56.62
C GLY A 58 34.04 -15.66 -56.03
N ILE A 59 34.09 -16.74 -55.25
CA ILE A 59 32.84 -17.42 -54.84
C ILE A 59 32.48 -17.15 -53.37
N PHE A 60 33.47 -16.90 -52.50
CA PHE A 60 33.22 -16.75 -51.06
C PHE A 60 32.94 -15.33 -50.57
N SER A 61 33.29 -14.28 -51.34
CA SER A 61 33.20 -12.90 -50.82
C SER A 61 31.78 -12.32 -50.78
N GLY A 62 30.87 -12.76 -51.65
CA GLY A 62 29.45 -12.32 -51.63
C GLY A 62 28.57 -13.21 -50.74
N PHE A 63 28.83 -14.53 -50.76
CA PHE A 63 28.08 -15.51 -49.98
C PHE A 63 28.27 -15.34 -48.47
N THR A 64 29.48 -15.01 -48.00
CA THR A 64 29.75 -14.81 -46.56
C THR A 64 29.00 -13.60 -45.99
N THR A 65 28.93 -12.49 -46.72
CA THR A 65 28.14 -11.31 -46.33
C THR A 65 26.63 -11.55 -46.38
N VAL A 66 26.11 -12.23 -47.40
CA VAL A 66 24.66 -12.52 -47.53
C VAL A 66 24.20 -13.54 -46.48
N VAL A 67 24.99 -14.58 -46.21
CA VAL A 67 24.70 -15.57 -45.16
C VAL A 67 24.81 -14.95 -43.76
N GLY A 68 25.77 -14.05 -43.54
CA GLY A 68 25.89 -13.29 -42.29
C GLY A 68 24.69 -12.40 -41.99
N ILE A 69 24.24 -11.61 -42.97
CA ILE A 69 23.07 -10.71 -42.82
C ILE A 69 21.77 -11.52 -42.66
N GLY A 70 21.59 -12.60 -43.46
CA GLY A 70 20.43 -13.48 -43.34
C GLY A 70 20.33 -14.18 -41.99
N SER A 71 21.47 -14.60 -41.41
CA SER A 71 21.53 -15.21 -40.07
C SER A 71 21.19 -14.19 -38.97
N CYS A 72 21.69 -12.95 -39.07
CA CYS A 72 21.34 -11.88 -38.13
C CYS A 72 19.87 -11.48 -38.18
N VAL A 73 19.28 -11.36 -39.38
CA VAL A 73 17.85 -11.05 -39.55
C VAL A 73 16.99 -12.23 -39.06
N GLY A 74 17.36 -13.47 -39.40
CA GLY A 74 16.65 -14.66 -38.94
C GLY A 74 16.65 -14.80 -37.42
N THR A 75 17.81 -14.63 -36.78
CA THR A 75 17.93 -14.65 -35.30
C THR A 75 17.14 -13.51 -34.64
N LEU A 76 17.17 -12.30 -35.20
CA LEU A 76 16.36 -11.17 -34.72
C LEU A 76 14.85 -11.46 -34.80
N LEU A 77 14.37 -12.05 -35.91
CA LEU A 77 12.97 -12.44 -36.08
C LEU A 77 12.56 -13.56 -35.12
N ILE A 78 13.44 -14.52 -34.85
CA ILE A 78 13.21 -15.57 -33.84
C ILE A 78 13.11 -14.95 -32.45
N ILE A 79 14.03 -14.05 -32.08
CA ILE A 79 14.00 -13.34 -30.79
C ILE A 79 12.70 -12.54 -30.67
N LEU A 80 12.31 -11.78 -31.70
CA LEU A 80 11.06 -11.02 -31.72
C LEU A 80 9.84 -11.93 -31.56
N SER A 81 9.84 -13.08 -32.24
CA SER A 81 8.77 -14.08 -32.15
C SER A 81 8.66 -14.67 -30.75
N ILE A 82 9.79 -15.02 -30.12
CA ILE A 82 9.84 -15.49 -28.73
C ILE A 82 9.31 -14.40 -27.77
N LEU A 83 9.69 -13.14 -27.97
CA LEU A 83 9.20 -12.02 -27.16
C LEU A 83 7.68 -11.82 -27.31
N ILE A 84 7.15 -11.92 -28.53
CA ILE A 84 5.70 -11.82 -28.80
C ILE A 84 4.95 -13.00 -28.17
N ILE A 85 5.44 -14.23 -28.34
CA ILE A 85 4.84 -15.44 -27.74
C ILE A 85 4.87 -15.33 -26.22
N ARG A 86 6.01 -14.93 -25.63
CA ARG A 86 6.14 -14.73 -24.18
C ARG A 86 5.17 -13.67 -23.67
N ARG A 87 5.04 -12.53 -24.37
CA ARG A 87 4.04 -11.50 -24.04
C ARG A 87 2.62 -12.05 -24.10
N LYS A 88 2.26 -12.78 -25.16
CA LYS A 88 0.92 -13.40 -25.30
C LYS A 88 0.65 -14.42 -24.20
N LEU A 89 1.61 -15.27 -23.85
CA LEU A 89 1.50 -16.24 -22.76
C LEU A 89 1.33 -15.58 -21.40
N LEU A 90 2.09 -14.51 -21.11
CA LEU A 90 1.95 -13.75 -19.87
C LEU A 90 0.57 -13.08 -19.76
N VAL A 91 0.09 -12.46 -20.84
CA VAL A 91 -1.25 -11.85 -20.88
C VAL A 91 -2.35 -12.91 -20.74
N TRP A 92 -2.23 -14.04 -21.44
CA TRP A 92 -3.16 -15.15 -21.31
C TRP A 92 -3.21 -15.71 -19.90
N LYS A 93 -2.03 -15.94 -19.28
CA LYS A 93 -1.93 -16.42 -17.89
C LYS A 93 -2.57 -15.42 -16.92
N ALA A 94 -2.30 -14.12 -17.10
CA ALA A 94 -2.91 -13.07 -16.29
C ALA A 94 -4.44 -13.05 -16.45
N ARG A 95 -4.96 -13.10 -17.68
CA ARG A 95 -6.41 -13.15 -17.95
C ARG A 95 -7.07 -14.38 -17.32
N LYS A 96 -6.47 -15.56 -17.50
CA LYS A 96 -6.99 -16.80 -16.91
C LYS A 96 -7.00 -16.74 -15.38
N SER A 97 -5.97 -16.15 -14.78
CA SER A 97 -5.91 -15.91 -13.34
C SER A 97 -7.01 -14.95 -12.87
N ARG A 98 -7.24 -13.84 -13.57
CA ARG A 98 -8.30 -12.86 -13.27
C ARG A 98 -9.68 -13.51 -13.32
N GLU A 99 -9.96 -14.28 -14.38
CA GLU A 99 -11.23 -15.00 -14.54
C GLU A 99 -11.43 -16.05 -13.43
N PHE A 100 -10.36 -16.75 -13.03
CA PHE A 100 -10.39 -17.70 -11.92
C PHE A 100 -10.75 -17.01 -10.59
N PHE A 101 -10.04 -15.94 -10.23
CA PHE A 101 -10.29 -15.21 -8.99
C PHE A 101 -11.67 -14.55 -8.98
N PHE A 102 -12.08 -13.96 -10.11
CA PHE A 102 -13.41 -13.38 -10.23
C PHE A 102 -14.49 -14.41 -9.93
N LYS A 103 -14.42 -15.62 -10.51
CA LYS A 103 -15.40 -16.69 -10.25
C LYS A 103 -15.38 -17.15 -8.79
N LYS A 104 -14.19 -17.40 -8.24
CA LYS A 104 -14.00 -17.82 -6.84
C LYS A 104 -14.58 -16.79 -5.87
N ASN A 105 -14.15 -15.53 -5.99
CA ASN A 105 -14.51 -14.45 -5.08
C ASN A 105 -15.97 -14.02 -5.23
N ARG A 106 -16.52 -14.07 -6.45
CA ARG A 106 -17.96 -13.83 -6.67
C ARG A 106 -18.83 -14.88 -5.99
N GLY A 107 -18.42 -16.15 -5.99
CA GLY A 107 -19.11 -17.19 -5.23
C GLY A 107 -19.17 -16.89 -3.72
N LEU A 108 -18.05 -16.43 -3.15
CA LEU A 108 -17.95 -16.05 -1.73
C LEU A 108 -18.79 -14.80 -1.41
N LEU A 109 -18.75 -13.79 -2.28
CA LEU A 109 -19.52 -12.56 -2.16
C LEU A 109 -21.04 -12.85 -2.16
N LEU A 110 -21.51 -13.64 -3.13
CA LEU A 110 -22.92 -13.98 -3.29
C LEU A 110 -23.47 -14.86 -2.15
N GLN A 111 -22.62 -15.57 -1.42
CA GLN A 111 -23.04 -16.33 -0.25
C GLN A 111 -23.40 -15.41 0.94
N ARG A 112 -22.86 -14.19 0.97
CA ARG A 112 -22.99 -13.26 2.10
C ARG A 112 -23.93 -12.10 1.82
N LEU A 113 -23.99 -11.64 0.57
CA LEU A 113 -24.94 -10.62 0.15
C LEU A 113 -26.29 -11.25 -0.20
N VAL A 114 -27.37 -10.67 0.32
CA VAL A 114 -28.74 -11.12 0.07
C VAL A 114 -29.22 -10.69 -1.33
N ASP A 115 -28.69 -9.59 -1.86
CA ASP A 115 -29.15 -8.97 -3.11
C ASP A 115 -28.08 -9.05 -4.21
N LYS A 116 -28.41 -9.77 -5.29
CA LYS A 116 -27.56 -9.92 -6.48
C LYS A 116 -27.41 -8.62 -7.25
N ASP A 117 -28.44 -7.79 -7.33
CA ASP A 117 -28.43 -6.54 -8.11
C ASP A 117 -27.58 -5.47 -7.42
N ILE A 118 -27.51 -5.49 -6.09
CA ILE A 118 -26.57 -4.65 -5.33
C ILE A 118 -25.14 -5.16 -5.56
N ALA A 119 -24.92 -6.48 -5.48
CA ALA A 119 -23.61 -7.07 -5.68
C ALA A 119 -23.02 -6.72 -7.06
N GLU A 120 -23.81 -6.80 -8.14
CA GLU A 120 -23.34 -6.45 -9.49
C GLU A 120 -23.02 -4.96 -9.65
N ARG A 121 -23.80 -4.07 -9.02
CA ARG A 121 -23.54 -2.62 -9.05
C ARG A 121 -22.28 -2.20 -8.28
N MET A 122 -21.79 -3.05 -7.39
CA MET A 122 -20.59 -2.82 -6.59
C MET A 122 -19.30 -3.35 -7.26
N LEU A 123 -19.36 -3.87 -8.48
CA LEU A 123 -18.18 -4.46 -9.14
C LEU A 123 -17.40 -3.45 -9.96
N PHE A 124 -16.11 -3.34 -9.64
CA PHE A 124 -15.11 -2.63 -10.43
C PHE A 124 -14.18 -3.63 -11.13
N SER A 125 -13.74 -3.30 -12.35
CA SER A 125 -12.73 -4.09 -13.04
C SER A 125 -11.32 -3.73 -12.55
N LEU A 126 -10.38 -4.68 -12.57
CA LEU A 126 -9.00 -4.39 -12.18
C LEU A 126 -8.36 -3.35 -13.11
N GLN A 127 -8.69 -3.40 -14.40
CA GLN A 127 -8.21 -2.44 -15.39
C GLN A 127 -8.62 -1.01 -15.06
N GLU A 128 -9.85 -0.81 -14.59
CA GLU A 128 -10.34 0.50 -14.17
C GLU A 128 -9.59 1.01 -12.94
N LEU A 129 -9.39 0.17 -11.92
CA LEU A 129 -8.67 0.56 -10.71
C LEU A 129 -7.18 0.79 -10.98
N GLU A 130 -6.55 0.00 -11.86
CA GLU A 130 -5.19 0.23 -12.34
C GLU A 130 -5.07 1.58 -13.07
N LYS A 131 -6.04 1.93 -13.92
CA LYS A 131 -6.07 3.24 -14.59
C LYS A 131 -6.24 4.37 -13.58
N ALA A 132 -7.18 4.22 -12.63
CA ALA A 132 -7.50 5.23 -11.63
C ALA A 132 -6.32 5.56 -10.69
N THR A 133 -5.45 4.57 -10.45
CA THR A 133 -4.31 4.65 -9.52
C THR A 133 -2.95 4.78 -10.21
N ASN A 134 -2.91 4.99 -11.52
CA ASN A 134 -1.66 4.94 -12.30
C ASN A 134 -0.84 3.65 -12.03
N LYS A 135 -1.50 2.49 -12.07
CA LYS A 135 -0.96 1.16 -11.75
C LYS A 135 -0.48 1.04 -10.30
N PHE A 136 -1.25 1.55 -9.36
CA PHE A 136 -0.93 1.56 -7.92
C PHE A 136 0.42 2.25 -7.65
N ASP A 137 0.60 3.43 -8.24
CA ASP A 137 1.80 4.26 -8.07
C ASP A 137 2.02 4.63 -6.59
N GLU A 138 3.26 4.53 -6.11
CA GLU A 138 3.59 4.87 -4.72
C GLU A 138 3.30 6.35 -4.40
N ALA A 139 3.37 7.26 -5.37
CA ALA A 139 3.01 8.66 -5.18
C ALA A 139 1.51 8.87 -4.88
N ARG A 140 0.67 7.86 -5.15
CA ARG A 140 -0.76 7.87 -4.84
C ARG A 140 -1.10 7.16 -3.54
N LYS A 141 -0.11 6.66 -2.80
CA LYS A 141 -0.34 6.00 -1.52
C LYS A 141 -0.82 6.99 -0.47
N LEU A 142 -1.95 6.67 0.15
CA LEU A 142 -2.53 7.43 1.26
C LEU A 142 -2.02 6.94 2.61
N GLY A 143 -1.75 5.63 2.72
CA GLY A 143 -1.26 4.99 3.93
C GLY A 143 -1.15 3.49 3.75
N GLY A 144 -0.61 2.80 4.74
CA GLY A 144 -0.62 1.34 4.74
C GLY A 144 -0.11 0.72 6.03
N GLY A 145 -0.84 -0.28 6.54
CA GLY A 145 -0.57 -0.98 7.79
C GLY A 145 -0.62 -2.49 7.63
N GLY A 146 -1.08 -3.19 8.67
CA GLY A 146 -1.28 -4.65 8.69
C GLY A 146 -2.35 -5.12 7.69
N HIS A 147 -3.38 -4.32 7.45
CA HIS A 147 -4.53 -4.63 6.58
C HIS A 147 -4.35 -4.21 5.11
N GLY A 148 -3.12 -3.93 4.67
CA GLY A 148 -2.81 -3.56 3.29
C GLY A 148 -2.32 -2.12 3.08
N THR A 149 -2.37 -1.69 1.82
CA THR A 149 -2.01 -0.34 1.37
C THR A 149 -3.23 0.32 0.74
N VAL A 150 -3.46 1.59 1.04
CA VAL A 150 -4.57 2.38 0.48
C VAL A 150 -4.02 3.38 -0.53
N TYR A 151 -4.62 3.44 -1.71
CA TYR A 151 -4.22 4.33 -2.82
C TYR A 151 -5.35 5.31 -3.17
N LYS A 152 -4.98 6.53 -3.54
CA LYS A 152 -5.88 7.53 -4.12
C LYS A 152 -6.13 7.22 -5.59
N GLY A 153 -7.38 6.93 -5.92
CA GLY A 153 -7.87 6.71 -7.27
C GLY A 153 -8.66 7.91 -7.81
N ILE A 154 -8.61 8.13 -9.12
CA ILE A 154 -9.52 9.02 -9.83
C ILE A 154 -10.21 8.18 -10.90
N LEU A 155 -11.50 7.89 -10.71
CA LEU A 155 -12.30 7.09 -11.64
C LEU A 155 -12.54 7.83 -12.96
N SER A 156 -13.04 7.12 -13.97
CA SER A 156 -13.25 7.70 -15.32
C SER A 156 -14.31 8.81 -15.34
N ASP A 157 -15.26 8.76 -14.41
CA ASP A 157 -16.28 9.78 -14.15
C ASP A 157 -15.76 10.96 -13.30
N LYS A 158 -14.45 10.99 -13.00
CA LYS A 158 -13.75 11.96 -12.16
C LYS A 158 -14.06 11.85 -10.67
N HIS A 159 -14.77 10.81 -10.22
CA HIS A 159 -14.96 10.57 -8.79
C HIS A 159 -13.63 10.18 -8.13
N VAL A 160 -13.27 10.83 -7.02
CA VAL A 160 -12.06 10.55 -6.26
C VAL A 160 -12.35 9.47 -5.20
N VAL A 161 -11.60 8.39 -5.22
CA VAL A 161 -11.83 7.20 -4.37
C VAL A 161 -10.59 6.79 -3.61
N ALA A 162 -10.78 6.07 -2.50
CA ALA A 162 -9.71 5.37 -1.79
C ALA A 162 -9.79 3.87 -2.11
N ILE A 163 -8.69 3.27 -2.57
CA ILE A 163 -8.63 1.87 -3.01
C ILE A 163 -7.70 1.11 -2.07
N LYS A 164 -8.28 0.21 -1.25
CA LYS A 164 -7.54 -0.66 -0.32
C LYS A 164 -7.11 -1.93 -1.05
N LYS A 165 -5.81 -2.20 -0.99
CA LYS A 165 -5.14 -3.36 -1.59
C LYS A 165 -4.35 -4.10 -0.51
N SER A 166 -4.73 -5.34 -0.20
CA SER A 166 -4.00 -6.17 0.76
C SER A 166 -2.57 -6.45 0.28
N LYS A 167 -1.61 -6.42 1.21
CA LYS A 167 -0.16 -6.59 0.93
C LYS A 167 0.25 -8.05 0.83
N VAL A 168 -0.39 -8.94 1.59
CA VAL A 168 -0.04 -10.35 1.68
C VAL A 168 -1.29 -11.18 1.45
N VAL A 169 -1.12 -12.29 0.73
CA VAL A 169 -2.18 -13.28 0.58
C VAL A 169 -2.16 -14.18 1.80
N ILE A 170 -3.01 -13.88 2.78
CA ILE A 170 -3.33 -14.76 3.90
C ILE A 170 -4.84 -14.99 3.85
N GLN A 171 -5.29 -16.21 4.16
CA GLN A 171 -6.73 -16.54 4.22
C GLN A 171 -7.52 -15.51 5.06
N ARG A 172 -6.92 -15.02 6.13
CA ARG A 172 -7.45 -13.95 6.98
C ARG A 172 -7.88 -12.70 6.21
N GLU A 173 -7.07 -12.23 5.25
CA GLU A 173 -7.39 -11.02 4.48
C GLU A 173 -8.60 -11.24 3.56
N THR A 174 -8.80 -12.48 3.09
CA THR A 174 -10.00 -12.84 2.33
C THR A 174 -11.24 -12.85 3.22
N ASP A 175 -11.12 -13.37 4.44
CA ASP A 175 -12.20 -13.40 5.42
C ASP A 175 -12.57 -11.97 5.90
N ASP A 176 -11.55 -11.14 6.19
CA ASP A 176 -11.71 -9.72 6.55
C ASP A 176 -12.40 -8.94 5.41
N PHE A 177 -12.02 -9.18 4.15
CA PHE A 177 -12.69 -8.59 2.98
C PHE A 177 -14.19 -8.95 2.92
N ILE A 178 -14.51 -10.25 3.02
CA ILE A 178 -15.89 -10.73 2.93
C ILE A 178 -16.73 -10.11 4.05
N ASN A 179 -16.16 -10.06 5.26
CA ASN A 179 -16.78 -9.48 6.43
C ASN A 179 -17.01 -7.97 6.28
N GLU A 180 -16.01 -7.24 5.78
CA GLU A 180 -16.09 -5.80 5.56
C GLU A 180 -17.21 -5.44 4.58
N ILE A 181 -17.37 -6.16 3.48
CA ILE A 181 -18.52 -5.97 2.57
C ILE A 181 -19.85 -6.31 3.25
N ALA A 182 -19.93 -7.46 3.93
CA ALA A 182 -21.17 -7.91 4.56
C ALA A 182 -21.66 -6.90 5.62
N ILE A 183 -20.75 -6.29 6.38
CA ILE A 183 -21.05 -5.28 7.38
C ILE A 183 -21.38 -3.93 6.72
N LEU A 184 -20.50 -3.41 5.85
CA LEU A 184 -20.67 -2.08 5.27
C LEU A 184 -21.84 -1.97 4.29
N SER A 185 -22.29 -3.09 3.70
CA SER A 185 -23.51 -3.11 2.89
C SER A 185 -24.80 -2.93 3.71
N GLN A 186 -24.75 -3.15 5.03
CA GLN A 186 -25.90 -3.03 5.94
C GLN A 186 -25.84 -1.77 6.81
N VAL A 187 -24.72 -1.04 6.78
CA VAL A 187 -24.47 0.15 7.60
C VAL A 187 -24.66 1.41 6.77
N ASN A 188 -25.51 2.33 7.26
CA ASN A 188 -25.71 3.64 6.64
C ASN A 188 -25.71 4.72 7.71
N HIS A 189 -24.54 5.30 7.98
CA HIS A 189 -24.35 6.33 9.00
C HIS A 189 -23.37 7.41 8.53
N ARG A 190 -23.64 8.67 8.87
CA ARG A 190 -22.83 9.82 8.41
C ARG A 190 -21.36 9.74 8.81
N ASN A 191 -21.08 9.17 9.99
CA ASN A 191 -19.75 9.02 10.56
C ASN A 191 -19.10 7.65 10.28
N VAL A 192 -19.63 6.88 9.33
CA VAL A 192 -18.99 5.65 8.82
C VAL A 192 -18.50 5.93 7.40
N VAL A 193 -17.31 5.41 7.06
CA VAL A 193 -16.77 5.49 5.70
C VAL A 193 -17.67 4.71 4.73
N LYS A 194 -18.05 5.34 3.63
CA LYS A 194 -18.88 4.72 2.61
C LYS A 194 -18.06 3.81 1.71
N LEU A 195 -18.47 2.55 1.61
CA LEU A 195 -18.00 1.60 0.62
C LEU A 195 -18.76 1.81 -0.70
N PHE A 196 -18.05 2.04 -1.80
CA PHE A 196 -18.65 2.11 -3.13
C PHE A 196 -18.68 0.76 -3.84
N GLY A 197 -17.67 -0.08 -3.61
CA GLY A 197 -17.66 -1.41 -4.18
C GLY A 197 -16.32 -2.14 -4.03
N CYS A 198 -16.09 -3.12 -4.89
CA CYS A 198 -14.95 -4.00 -4.83
C CYS A 198 -14.51 -4.50 -6.22
N CYS A 199 -13.27 -4.96 -6.34
CA CYS A 199 -12.78 -5.69 -7.50
C CYS A 199 -12.42 -7.12 -7.11
N LEU A 200 -13.03 -8.08 -7.79
CA LEU A 200 -12.91 -9.52 -7.49
C LEU A 200 -11.86 -10.25 -8.34
N GLU A 201 -11.24 -9.57 -9.30
CA GLU A 201 -10.29 -10.15 -10.29
C GLU A 201 -8.89 -10.43 -9.72
N THR A 202 -8.66 -10.13 -8.44
CA THR A 202 -7.40 -10.33 -7.72
C THR A 202 -7.52 -11.44 -6.68
N GLU A 203 -6.39 -12.00 -6.26
CA GLU A 203 -6.38 -13.10 -5.28
C GLU A 203 -7.08 -12.74 -3.97
N VAL A 204 -6.68 -11.62 -3.37
CA VAL A 204 -7.48 -10.91 -2.36
C VAL A 204 -8.19 -9.77 -3.08
N PRO A 205 -9.52 -9.70 -3.02
CA PRO A 205 -10.28 -8.61 -3.63
C PRO A 205 -9.86 -7.22 -3.15
N LEU A 206 -10.00 -6.23 -4.02
CA LEU A 206 -9.76 -4.82 -3.70
C LEU A 206 -11.07 -4.18 -3.22
N LEU A 207 -10.98 -3.23 -2.29
CA LEU A 207 -12.13 -2.46 -1.80
C LEU A 207 -12.01 -0.99 -2.24
N VAL A 208 -13.13 -0.40 -2.65
CA VAL A 208 -13.23 0.97 -3.16
C VAL A 208 -14.15 1.78 -2.26
N TYR A 209 -13.62 2.82 -1.63
CA TYR A 209 -14.32 3.67 -0.67
C TYR A 209 -14.40 5.12 -1.15
N GLU A 210 -15.26 5.90 -0.48
CA GLU A 210 -15.16 7.35 -0.51
C GLU A 210 -13.76 7.81 -0.07
N PHE A 211 -13.23 8.83 -0.76
CA PHE A 211 -11.96 9.42 -0.38
C PHE A 211 -12.17 10.47 0.71
N ILE A 212 -11.49 10.29 1.85
CA ILE A 212 -11.50 11.22 2.97
C ILE A 212 -10.19 12.01 2.95
N SER A 213 -10.28 13.35 2.86
CA SER A 213 -9.18 14.19 2.39
C SER A 213 -8.17 14.62 3.45
N ASN A 214 -8.51 14.57 4.74
CA ASN A 214 -7.73 15.19 5.80
C ASN A 214 -7.02 14.16 6.70
N GLY A 215 -6.74 12.96 6.19
CA GLY A 215 -5.96 11.93 6.92
C GLY A 215 -6.69 11.33 8.13
N THR A 216 -5.92 10.72 9.04
CA THR A 216 -6.43 10.07 10.25
C THR A 216 -6.33 10.99 11.46
N LEU A 217 -7.15 10.78 12.48
CA LEU A 217 -7.05 11.47 13.77
C LEU A 217 -5.65 11.30 14.39
N SER A 218 -5.02 10.14 14.19
CA SER A 218 -3.64 9.89 14.65
C SER A 218 -2.63 10.85 14.02
N ASP A 219 -2.78 11.16 12.73
CA ASP A 219 -1.90 12.10 12.01
C ASP A 219 -2.04 13.53 12.57
N HIS A 220 -3.23 13.91 13.00
CA HIS A 220 -3.49 15.23 13.60
C HIS A 220 -2.99 15.34 15.04
N LEU A 221 -3.15 14.28 15.84
CA LEU A 221 -2.75 14.29 17.26
C LEU A 221 -1.23 14.23 17.43
N HIS A 222 -0.55 13.41 16.62
CA HIS A 222 0.86 13.08 16.80
C HIS A 222 1.78 13.87 15.88
N VAL A 223 1.47 15.16 15.68
CA VAL A 223 2.36 16.12 15.01
C VAL A 223 3.54 16.49 15.91
N GLY A 224 4.70 16.73 15.30
CA GLY A 224 5.92 17.12 16.04
C GLY A 224 5.91 18.53 16.61
N THR A 225 4.87 19.32 16.31
CA THR A 225 4.71 20.69 16.81
C THR A 225 4.00 20.73 18.17
N PRO A 226 4.28 21.75 19.00
CA PRO A 226 3.57 21.94 20.28
C PRO A 226 2.07 22.13 20.09
N LEU A 227 1.67 22.92 19.09
CA LEU A 227 0.27 23.13 18.72
C LEU A 227 -0.21 22.02 17.78
N SER A 228 -1.37 21.45 18.10
CA SER A 228 -2.08 20.43 17.31
C SER A 228 -3.53 20.89 17.12
N MET A 229 -4.45 19.95 16.99
CA MET A 229 -5.88 20.18 16.90
C MET A 229 -6.43 20.80 18.20
N PRO A 230 -7.26 21.85 18.12
CA PRO A 230 -7.93 22.44 19.27
C PRO A 230 -8.77 21.43 20.06
N TRP A 231 -8.85 21.61 21.38
CA TRP A 231 -9.61 20.78 22.30
C TRP A 231 -11.08 20.65 21.90
N LYS A 232 -11.70 21.74 21.45
CA LYS A 232 -13.08 21.75 20.96
C LYS A 232 -13.30 20.76 19.81
N ASP A 233 -12.33 20.65 18.90
CA ASP A 233 -12.39 19.72 17.77
C ASP A 233 -12.15 18.28 18.23
N ARG A 234 -11.21 18.06 19.17
CA ARG A 234 -10.98 16.75 19.81
C ARG A 234 -12.25 16.22 20.48
N LEU A 235 -12.94 17.06 21.25
CA LEU A 235 -14.20 16.71 21.91
C LEU A 235 -15.31 16.43 20.88
N ARG A 236 -15.42 17.23 19.81
CA ARG A 236 -16.38 16.96 18.72
C ARG A 236 -16.13 15.59 18.07
N ILE A 237 -14.88 15.27 17.76
CA ILE A 237 -14.49 13.99 17.14
C ILE A 237 -14.78 12.80 18.08
N ALA A 238 -14.53 12.95 19.39
CA ALA A 238 -14.92 11.95 20.38
C ALA A 238 -16.43 11.69 20.39
N ILE A 239 -17.24 12.76 20.37
CA ILE A 239 -18.70 12.67 20.31
C ILE A 239 -19.15 11.98 19.02
N GLU A 240 -18.67 12.43 17.85
CA GLU A 240 -19.05 11.84 16.56
C GLU A 240 -18.64 10.36 16.44
N THR A 241 -17.47 9.99 16.97
CA THR A 241 -17.03 8.60 17.03
C THR A 241 -17.94 7.78 17.97
N SER A 242 -18.31 8.33 19.14
CA SER A 242 -19.21 7.66 20.08
C SER A 242 -20.61 7.43 19.51
N ARG A 243 -21.13 8.40 18.75
CA ARG A 243 -22.39 8.29 17.99
C ARG A 243 -22.33 7.15 16.99
N CYS A 244 -21.22 7.07 16.24
CA CYS A 244 -20.99 5.98 15.30
C CYS A 244 -21.00 4.62 15.98
N LEU A 245 -20.24 4.45 17.07
CA LEU A 245 -20.17 3.18 17.79
C LEU A 245 -21.51 2.82 18.44
N SER A 246 -22.23 3.81 19.01
CA SER A 246 -23.58 3.59 19.53
C SER A 246 -24.55 3.12 18.44
N TYR A 247 -24.45 3.67 17.23
CA TYR A 247 -25.25 3.20 16.09
C TYR A 247 -24.93 1.75 15.74
N LEU A 248 -23.65 1.40 15.63
CA LEU A 248 -23.20 0.05 15.29
C LEU A 248 -23.66 -0.99 16.34
N HIS A 249 -23.61 -0.66 17.62
CA HIS A 249 -23.96 -1.58 18.71
C HIS A 249 -25.46 -1.77 18.90
N SER A 250 -26.28 -0.75 18.63
CA SER A 250 -27.68 -0.75 19.08
C SER A 250 -28.73 -0.45 18.02
N ALA A 251 -28.37 0.22 16.92
CA ALA A 251 -29.34 0.70 15.92
C ALA A 251 -29.20 0.00 14.55
N ALA A 252 -28.13 -0.76 14.34
CA ALA A 252 -28.00 -1.63 13.17
C ALA A 252 -28.91 -2.87 13.27
N SER A 253 -29.12 -3.56 12.14
CA SER A 253 -29.93 -4.79 12.06
C SER A 253 -29.40 -5.94 12.93
N VAL A 254 -28.10 -5.91 13.23
CA VAL A 254 -27.35 -6.82 14.08
C VAL A 254 -26.39 -5.95 14.90
N SER A 255 -26.09 -6.32 16.15
CA SER A 255 -25.07 -5.58 16.93
C SER A 255 -23.71 -5.79 16.29
N ILE A 256 -23.09 -4.73 15.75
CA ILE A 256 -21.80 -4.79 15.07
C ILE A 256 -20.72 -4.28 16.02
N VAL A 257 -19.83 -5.17 16.46
CA VAL A 257 -18.64 -4.80 17.24
C VAL A 257 -17.49 -4.52 16.27
N HIS A 258 -16.91 -3.32 16.32
CA HIS A 258 -15.86 -2.88 15.41
C HIS A 258 -14.54 -3.62 15.63
N ARG A 259 -14.14 -3.80 16.90
CA ARG A 259 -12.99 -4.58 17.39
C ARG A 259 -11.60 -4.00 17.10
N ASP A 260 -11.52 -2.85 16.43
CA ASP A 260 -10.26 -2.17 16.14
C ASP A 260 -10.43 -0.64 16.19
N VAL A 261 -11.11 -0.16 17.24
CA VAL A 261 -11.28 1.28 17.49
C VAL A 261 -9.93 1.86 17.93
N LYS A 262 -9.42 2.82 17.16
CA LYS A 262 -8.16 3.55 17.41
C LYS A 262 -8.13 4.83 16.58
N SER A 263 -7.32 5.81 16.97
CA SER A 263 -7.18 7.08 16.23
C SER A 263 -6.75 6.90 14.77
N ALA A 264 -6.00 5.85 14.44
CA ALA A 264 -5.59 5.57 13.06
C ALA A 264 -6.75 5.09 12.15
N ASN A 265 -7.86 4.62 12.73
CA ASN A 265 -9.05 4.17 11.99
C ASN A 265 -10.17 5.23 11.97
N VAL A 266 -9.93 6.39 12.57
CA VAL A 266 -10.83 7.54 12.57
C VAL A 266 -10.30 8.54 11.55
N LEU A 267 -10.95 8.64 10.39
CA LEU A 267 -10.59 9.56 9.31
C LEU A 267 -11.32 10.89 9.46
N LEU A 268 -10.74 11.96 8.91
CA LEU A 268 -11.29 13.32 8.97
C LEU A 268 -11.45 13.90 7.57
N ASP A 269 -12.64 14.45 7.28
CA ASP A 269 -12.86 15.18 6.02
C ASP A 269 -12.32 16.62 6.08
N ASP A 270 -12.52 17.38 5.00
CA ASP A 270 -12.12 18.78 4.87
C ASP A 270 -12.75 19.70 5.93
N ARG A 271 -13.86 19.28 6.54
CA ARG A 271 -14.56 19.99 7.63
C ARG A 271 -14.24 19.43 9.01
N LEU A 272 -13.27 18.52 9.11
CA LEU A 272 -12.95 17.76 10.32
C LEU A 272 -14.14 16.95 10.84
N THR A 273 -15.05 16.53 9.94
CA THR A 273 -16.10 15.56 10.27
C THR A 273 -15.49 14.18 10.33
N THR A 274 -15.91 13.42 11.33
CA THR A 274 -15.37 12.10 11.62
C THR A 274 -15.95 11.02 10.71
N LYS A 275 -15.08 10.11 10.25
CA LYS A 275 -15.40 8.92 9.45
C LYS A 275 -14.67 7.70 10.00
N VAL A 276 -15.36 6.83 10.73
CA VAL A 276 -14.83 5.56 11.21
C VAL A 276 -14.63 4.60 10.03
N SER A 277 -13.50 3.90 10.01
CA SER A 277 -13.04 3.06 8.90
C SER A 277 -12.40 1.74 9.39
N ASP A 278 -12.08 0.86 8.45
CA ASP A 278 -11.43 -0.45 8.67
C ASP A 278 -12.28 -1.48 9.44
N PHE A 279 -13.36 -1.92 8.78
CA PHE A 279 -14.33 -2.88 9.34
C PHE A 279 -13.92 -4.35 9.11
N GLY A 280 -12.69 -4.61 8.64
CA GLY A 280 -12.21 -5.96 8.36
C GLY A 280 -12.27 -6.88 9.58
N ALA A 281 -11.91 -6.36 10.76
CA ALA A 281 -11.91 -7.10 12.02
C ALA A 281 -13.29 -7.22 12.69
N SER A 282 -14.27 -6.44 12.22
CA SER A 282 -15.55 -6.27 12.89
C SER A 282 -16.38 -7.54 12.91
N ARG A 283 -17.42 -7.61 13.74
CA ARG A 283 -18.25 -8.80 13.83
C ARG A 283 -19.68 -8.47 14.20
N GLY A 284 -20.62 -9.04 13.46
CA GLY A 284 -22.03 -9.05 13.84
C GLY A 284 -22.29 -10.08 14.95
N ILE A 285 -22.96 -9.63 16.00
CA ILE A 285 -23.48 -10.43 17.10
C ILE A 285 -25.01 -10.36 17.02
N PRO A 286 -25.71 -11.50 16.83
CA PRO A 286 -27.17 -11.53 16.86
C PRO A 286 -27.75 -10.86 18.12
N ILE A 287 -28.88 -10.16 17.98
CA ILE A 287 -29.47 -9.34 19.06
C ILE A 287 -29.85 -10.19 20.29
N ASP A 288 -30.14 -11.48 20.09
CA ASP A 288 -30.45 -12.46 21.13
C ASP A 288 -29.21 -12.93 21.93
N GLN A 289 -28.00 -12.52 21.53
CA GLN A 289 -26.75 -12.92 22.17
C GLN A 289 -26.03 -11.72 22.79
N THR A 290 -25.50 -11.90 23.99
CA THR A 290 -24.74 -10.87 24.72
C THR A 290 -23.25 -10.85 24.38
N GLY A 291 -22.80 -11.71 23.46
CA GLY A 291 -21.39 -11.85 23.11
C GLY A 291 -21.06 -13.17 22.42
N VAL A 292 -19.94 -13.20 21.71
CA VAL A 292 -19.50 -14.35 20.92
C VAL A 292 -18.07 -14.76 21.28
N THR A 293 -17.81 -16.07 21.37
CA THR A 293 -16.44 -16.59 21.52
C THR A 293 -15.75 -16.60 20.16
N THR A 294 -14.59 -15.94 20.07
CA THR A 294 -13.84 -15.82 18.81
C THR A 294 -12.33 -15.71 19.07
N ALA A 295 -11.51 -15.99 18.06
CA ALA A 295 -10.06 -15.76 18.14
C ALA A 295 -9.77 -14.30 18.54
N VAL A 296 -8.61 -13.99 19.12
CA VAL A 296 -8.27 -12.61 19.50
C VAL A 296 -7.80 -11.81 18.26
N GLN A 297 -8.31 -10.60 18.08
CA GLN A 297 -7.89 -9.63 17.06
C GLN A 297 -8.13 -8.21 17.58
N GLY A 298 -7.31 -7.28 17.11
CA GLY A 298 -7.34 -5.86 17.49
C GLY A 298 -5.91 -5.34 17.57
N THR A 299 -5.77 -4.06 17.88
CA THR A 299 -4.47 -3.40 18.01
C THR A 299 -3.99 -3.39 19.46
N PHE A 300 -2.75 -3.84 19.69
CA PHE A 300 -2.12 -3.76 21.01
C PHE A 300 -2.10 -2.31 21.52
N GLY A 301 -2.36 -2.12 22.81
CA GLY A 301 -2.55 -0.80 23.44
C GLY A 301 -4.03 -0.38 23.53
N TYR A 302 -4.85 -0.76 22.54
CA TYR A 302 -6.30 -0.51 22.53
C TYR A 302 -7.13 -1.74 22.92
N LEU A 303 -6.50 -2.92 22.89
CA LEU A 303 -7.17 -4.21 23.05
C LEU A 303 -7.75 -4.38 24.46
N ASP A 304 -9.04 -4.71 24.53
CA ASP A 304 -9.74 -5.03 25.76
C ASP A 304 -9.09 -6.21 26.50
N PRO A 305 -8.61 -6.02 27.75
CA PRO A 305 -7.97 -7.07 28.52
C PRO A 305 -8.94 -8.22 28.85
N GLU A 306 -10.22 -7.97 29.10
CA GLU A 306 -11.19 -9.04 29.39
C GLU A 306 -11.39 -9.92 28.16
N TYR A 307 -11.60 -9.31 26.99
CA TYR A 307 -11.69 -10.03 25.73
C TYR A 307 -10.41 -10.81 25.41
N TYR A 308 -9.23 -10.22 25.65
CA TYR A 308 -7.95 -10.90 25.45
C TYR A 308 -7.85 -12.20 26.26
N HIS A 309 -8.23 -12.16 27.53
CA HIS A 309 -8.12 -13.33 28.42
C HIS A 309 -9.25 -14.34 28.21
N THR A 310 -10.49 -13.88 28.09
CA THR A 310 -11.69 -14.75 28.02
C THR A 310 -12.00 -15.25 26.62
N ARG A 311 -11.48 -14.58 25.59
CA ARG A 311 -11.85 -14.75 24.16
C ARG A 311 -13.34 -14.49 23.87
N ARG A 312 -14.07 -13.91 24.82
CA ARG A 312 -15.47 -13.52 24.67
C ARG A 312 -15.55 -12.07 24.21
N LEU A 313 -15.98 -11.87 22.97
CA LEU A 313 -16.17 -10.55 22.37
C LEU A 313 -17.58 -10.04 22.69
N THR A 314 -17.67 -8.81 23.18
CA THR A 314 -18.92 -8.08 23.43
C THR A 314 -18.79 -6.65 22.90
N GLU A 315 -19.88 -5.89 22.86
CA GLU A 315 -19.82 -4.46 22.53
C GLU A 315 -18.99 -3.65 23.52
N LYS A 316 -18.81 -4.16 24.76
CA LYS A 316 -17.97 -3.55 25.80
C LYS A 316 -16.48 -3.57 25.46
N SER A 317 -16.05 -4.41 24.51
CA SER A 317 -14.67 -4.39 24.02
C SER A 317 -14.37 -3.12 23.22
N ASP A 318 -15.31 -2.65 22.40
CA ASP A 318 -15.18 -1.36 21.72
C ASP A 318 -15.22 -0.18 22.70
N VAL A 319 -16.01 -0.28 23.77
CA VAL A 319 -16.06 0.73 24.83
C VAL A 319 -14.68 0.91 25.47
N TYR A 320 -13.98 -0.19 25.76
CA TYR A 320 -12.62 -0.12 26.30
C TYR A 320 -11.65 0.56 25.33
N SER A 321 -11.65 0.13 24.06
CA SER A 321 -10.79 0.72 23.01
C SER A 321 -11.10 2.21 22.79
N PHE A 322 -12.37 2.61 22.88
CA PHE A 322 -12.78 4.01 22.85
C PHE A 322 -12.26 4.78 24.08
N GLY A 323 -12.30 4.18 25.27
CA GLY A 323 -11.70 4.74 26.49
C GLY A 323 -10.21 5.02 26.33
N VAL A 324 -9.46 4.09 25.71
CA VAL A 324 -8.04 4.31 25.36
C VAL A 324 -7.87 5.49 24.40
N MET A 325 -8.74 5.61 23.39
CA MET A 325 -8.71 6.74 22.45
C MET A 325 -9.02 8.08 23.15
N LEU A 326 -9.91 8.11 24.15
CA LEU A 326 -10.12 9.31 24.96
C LEU A 326 -8.86 9.71 25.73
N VAL A 327 -8.13 8.75 26.31
CA VAL A 327 -6.83 9.02 26.97
C VAL A 327 -5.83 9.58 25.96
N GLU A 328 -5.79 9.03 24.74
CA GLU A 328 -4.94 9.54 23.67
C GLU A 328 -5.30 10.98 23.28
N LEU A 329 -6.58 11.33 23.18
CA LEU A 329 -7.06 12.69 22.88
C LEU A 329 -6.68 13.71 23.98
N LEU A 330 -6.77 13.29 25.25
CA LEU A 330 -6.44 14.11 26.42
C LEU A 330 -4.94 14.38 26.55
N THR A 331 -4.10 13.38 26.24
CA THR A 331 -2.67 13.39 26.57
C THR A 331 -1.75 13.58 25.36
N ARG A 332 -2.25 13.36 24.13
CA ARG A 332 -1.44 13.18 22.91
C ARG A 332 -0.35 12.11 23.01
N LYS A 333 -0.44 11.20 23.99
CA LYS A 333 0.50 10.09 24.13
C LYS A 333 -0.01 8.88 23.38
N LYS A 334 0.83 8.29 22.52
CA LYS A 334 0.48 7.07 21.79
C LYS A 334 0.23 5.93 22.79
N PRO A 335 -0.87 5.17 22.65
CA PRO A 335 -1.11 3.93 23.40
C PRO A 335 -0.20 2.82 22.88
N CYS A 336 1.12 2.95 23.06
CA CYS A 336 2.08 1.92 22.70
C CYS A 336 2.68 1.31 23.96
N VAL A 337 3.00 0.02 23.89
CA VAL A 337 3.86 -0.65 24.86
C VAL A 337 5.28 -0.27 24.48
N ASP A 338 5.84 0.75 25.13
CA ASP A 338 7.28 0.96 25.04
C ASP A 338 7.97 -0.21 25.76
N LEU A 339 8.42 -1.20 24.97
CA LEU A 339 9.18 -2.35 25.47
C LEU A 339 10.50 -1.93 26.14
N SER A 340 10.94 -0.69 25.93
CA SER A 340 12.14 -0.10 26.52
C SER A 340 11.95 0.28 27.99
N THR A 341 10.70 0.43 28.44
CA THR A 341 10.36 0.82 29.81
C THR A 341 9.47 -0.25 30.46
N PRO A 342 10.05 -1.28 31.08
CA PRO A 342 9.30 -2.31 31.78
C PRO A 342 8.37 -1.69 32.84
N GLY A 343 7.06 -1.83 32.66
CA GLY A 343 6.05 -1.52 33.69
C GLY A 343 5.22 -0.24 33.52
N ALA A 344 5.51 0.64 32.57
CA ALA A 344 4.75 1.89 32.39
C ALA A 344 3.67 1.77 31.30
N SER A 345 2.50 1.21 31.64
CA SER A 345 1.32 1.29 30.78
C SER A 345 0.70 2.69 30.88
N LEU A 346 0.57 3.41 29.76
CA LEU A 346 -0.11 4.72 29.70
C LEU A 346 -1.48 4.69 30.41
N ILE A 347 -2.20 3.58 30.23
CA ILE A 347 -3.53 3.38 30.82
C ILE A 347 -3.43 3.17 32.34
N ALA A 348 -2.45 2.41 32.81
CA ALA A 348 -2.24 2.22 34.24
C ALA A 348 -1.87 3.54 34.93
N GLU A 349 -0.97 4.32 34.32
CA GLU A 349 -0.61 5.66 34.82
C GLU A 349 -1.81 6.60 34.80
N PHE A 350 -2.60 6.60 33.72
CA PHE A 350 -3.83 7.40 33.63
C PHE A 350 -4.81 7.08 34.75
N ILE A 351 -5.12 5.80 34.97
CA ILE A 351 -6.03 5.37 36.05
C ILE A 351 -5.51 5.83 37.41
N LEU A 352 -4.20 5.67 37.67
CA LEU A 352 -3.57 6.10 38.91
C LEU A 352 -3.70 7.61 39.13
N ARG A 353 -3.43 8.42 38.10
CA ARG A 353 -3.50 9.89 38.20
C ARG A 353 -4.91 10.40 38.35
N VAL A 354 -5.89 9.84 37.66
CA VAL A 354 -7.29 10.21 37.84
C VAL A 354 -7.76 9.89 39.27
N ASN A 355 -7.42 8.70 39.80
CA ASN A 355 -7.79 8.31 41.16
C ASN A 355 -7.12 9.16 42.26
N GLN A 356 -5.97 9.77 41.96
CA GLN A 356 -5.26 10.69 42.86
C GLN A 356 -5.67 12.16 42.67
N ASP A 357 -6.65 12.46 41.81
CA ASP A 357 -7.04 13.81 41.41
C ASP A 357 -5.88 14.64 40.81
N LYS A 358 -4.97 13.97 40.09
CA LYS A 358 -3.75 14.51 39.48
C LYS A 358 -3.75 14.41 37.96
N ILE A 359 -4.94 14.37 37.34
CA ILE A 359 -5.05 14.20 35.88
C ILE A 359 -4.38 15.34 35.11
N CYS A 360 -4.38 16.56 35.64
CA CYS A 360 -3.73 17.73 35.02
C CYS A 360 -2.24 17.50 34.73
N GLU A 361 -1.54 16.64 35.48
CA GLU A 361 -0.14 16.30 35.24
C GLU A 361 0.08 15.48 33.95
N MET A 362 -0.98 14.90 33.39
CA MET A 362 -0.92 14.09 32.17
C MET A 362 -1.52 14.77 30.95
N LEU A 363 -2.35 15.79 31.13
CA LEU A 363 -3.03 16.47 30.03
C LEU A 363 -2.01 17.14 29.11
N ASP A 364 -2.32 17.13 27.82
CA ASP A 364 -1.62 17.96 26.84
C ASP A 364 -1.77 19.44 27.20
N GLN A 365 -0.70 20.21 27.04
CA GLN A 365 -0.66 21.63 27.42
C GLN A 365 -1.80 22.43 26.76
N GLN A 366 -2.10 22.12 25.49
CA GLN A 366 -3.19 22.77 24.76
C GLN A 366 -4.57 22.44 25.37
N VAL A 367 -4.76 21.24 25.92
CA VAL A 367 -6.00 20.85 26.61
C VAL A 367 -6.14 21.59 27.93
N ILE A 368 -5.04 21.81 28.64
CA ILE A 368 -5.03 22.60 29.88
C ILE A 368 -5.46 24.04 29.60
N GLU A 369 -4.91 24.63 28.54
CA GLU A 369 -5.18 26.03 28.17
C GLU A 369 -6.59 26.24 27.62
N GLU A 370 -7.14 25.28 26.87
CA GLU A 370 -8.40 25.47 26.12
C GLU A 370 -9.66 24.92 26.79
N GLY A 371 -9.56 23.98 27.75
CA GLY A 371 -10.75 23.36 28.36
C GLY A 371 -10.45 22.33 29.45
N THR A 372 -9.73 22.76 30.49
CA THR A 372 -9.31 21.89 31.60
C THR A 372 -10.49 21.22 32.31
N GLU A 373 -11.60 21.92 32.53
CA GLU A 373 -12.72 21.39 33.32
C GLU A 373 -13.48 20.31 32.54
N GLU A 374 -13.71 20.51 31.24
CA GLU A 374 -14.28 19.50 30.37
C GLU A 374 -13.33 18.32 30.21
N ALA A 375 -12.02 18.58 30.14
CA ALA A 375 -11.01 17.53 30.06
C ALA A 375 -11.04 16.61 31.30
N LYS A 376 -11.24 17.16 32.51
CA LYS A 376 -11.45 16.36 33.73
C LYS A 376 -12.73 15.52 33.66
N GLN A 377 -13.83 16.08 33.14
CA GLN A 377 -15.07 15.34 32.96
C GLN A 377 -14.93 14.22 31.91
N VAL A 378 -14.26 14.49 30.79
CA VAL A 378 -13.92 13.49 29.76
C VAL A 378 -13.00 12.41 30.33
N ALA A 379 -12.05 12.78 31.20
CA ALA A 379 -11.18 11.82 31.88
C ALA A 379 -11.98 10.87 32.80
N ALA A 380 -13.01 11.37 33.50
CA ALA A 380 -13.92 10.52 34.26
C ALA A 380 -14.73 9.57 33.36
N VAL A 381 -15.15 10.01 32.17
CA VAL A 381 -15.78 9.13 31.17
C VAL A 381 -14.82 8.06 30.68
N ALA A 382 -13.58 8.42 30.38
CA ALA A 382 -12.54 7.48 29.98
C ALA A 382 -12.27 6.44 31.07
N LEU A 383 -12.19 6.87 32.34
CA LEU A 383 -12.00 5.96 33.48
C LEU A 383 -13.10 4.91 33.57
N MET A 384 -14.38 5.30 33.40
CA MET A 384 -15.51 4.35 33.38
C MET A 384 -15.42 3.36 32.21
N CYS A 385 -14.94 3.81 31.04
CA CYS A 385 -14.77 2.95 29.87
C CYS A 385 -13.63 1.93 30.05
N LEU A 386 -12.62 2.26 30.86
CA LEU A 386 -11.41 1.47 31.08
C LEU A 386 -11.52 0.44 32.22
N SER A 387 -12.72 0.24 32.78
CA SER A 387 -12.96 -0.80 33.79
C SER A 387 -12.50 -2.18 33.31
N LEU A 388 -11.83 -2.94 34.19
CA LEU A 388 -11.29 -4.26 33.83
C LEU A 388 -12.39 -5.26 33.48
N LYS A 389 -13.53 -5.18 34.16
CA LYS A 389 -14.71 -5.97 33.83
C LYS A 389 -15.62 -5.21 32.87
N GLY A 390 -16.05 -5.85 31.80
CA GLY A 390 -16.93 -5.27 30.80
C GLY A 390 -18.32 -4.95 31.32
N GLU A 391 -18.80 -5.69 32.34
CA GLU A 391 -20.10 -5.43 32.98
C GLU A 391 -20.18 -4.03 33.61
N ASP A 392 -19.06 -3.56 34.19
CA ASP A 392 -18.95 -2.26 34.85
C ASP A 392 -18.78 -1.10 33.87
N ARG A 393 -18.47 -1.39 32.59
CA ARG A 393 -18.32 -0.36 31.55
C ARG A 393 -19.70 0.18 31.13
N PRO A 394 -19.85 1.48 30.85
CA PRO A 394 -21.08 2.02 30.27
C PRO A 394 -21.32 1.47 28.86
N THR A 395 -22.55 1.60 28.35
CA THR A 395 -22.82 1.38 26.92
C THR A 395 -22.33 2.57 26.10
N MET A 396 -22.03 2.38 24.80
CA MET A 396 -21.63 3.51 23.95
C MET A 396 -22.69 4.61 23.86
N ARG A 397 -23.98 4.26 23.99
CA ARG A 397 -25.07 5.26 24.08
C ARG A 397 -24.97 6.14 25.32
N GLN A 398 -24.62 5.55 26.46
CA GLN A 398 -24.40 6.29 27.71
C GLN A 398 -23.14 7.16 27.61
N VAL A 399 -22.08 6.64 26.99
CA VAL A 399 -20.85 7.41 26.73
C VAL A 399 -21.14 8.62 25.84
N GLU A 400 -21.82 8.41 24.71
CA GLU A 400 -22.28 9.47 23.79
C GLU A 400 -23.05 10.55 24.55
N THR A 401 -24.07 10.16 25.32
CA THR A 401 -24.91 11.09 26.07
C THR A 401 -24.09 11.91 27.07
N LYS A 402 -23.17 11.27 27.79
CA LYS A 402 -22.28 11.97 28.74
C LYS A 402 -21.38 12.99 28.03
N LEU A 403 -20.77 12.63 26.90
CA LEU A 403 -19.92 13.53 26.14
C LEU A 403 -20.71 14.72 25.54
N GLU A 404 -21.94 14.49 25.08
CA GLU A 404 -22.81 15.56 24.60
C GLU A 404 -23.18 16.55 25.70
N VAL A 405 -23.49 16.05 26.91
CA VAL A 405 -23.77 16.91 28.08
C VAL A 405 -22.58 17.80 28.39
N ILE A 406 -21.36 17.24 28.42
CA ILE A 406 -20.11 18.00 28.65
C ILE A 406 -19.98 19.15 27.63
N GLN A 407 -20.22 18.88 26.34
CA GLN A 407 -20.16 19.92 25.30
C GLN A 407 -21.24 21.00 25.43
N THR A 408 -22.42 20.68 25.98
CA THR A 408 -23.53 21.65 26.10
C THR A 408 -23.41 22.58 27.31
N VAL A 409 -22.83 22.12 28.41
CA VAL A 409 -22.65 22.94 29.62
C VAL A 409 -21.78 24.16 29.31
N GLU A 410 -20.71 23.98 28.55
CA GLU A 410 -19.83 25.03 28.03
C GLU A 410 -20.55 26.11 27.22
N ARG A 411 -21.42 25.73 26.28
CA ARG A 411 -22.12 26.70 25.41
C ARG A 411 -23.04 27.64 26.19
N ASN A 412 -23.44 27.25 27.39
CA ASN A 412 -24.40 27.97 28.22
C ASN A 412 -23.75 28.73 29.39
N THR A 413 -22.43 28.63 29.56
CA THR A 413 -21.70 29.44 30.55
C THR A 413 -21.54 30.87 30.01
N PRO A 414 -22.14 31.90 30.63
CA PRO A 414 -21.97 33.28 30.18
C PRO A 414 -20.50 33.68 30.37
N VAL A 415 -19.86 34.16 29.31
CA VAL A 415 -18.57 34.84 29.42
C VAL A 415 -18.80 36.10 30.26
N GLU A 416 -18.30 36.11 31.50
CA GLU A 416 -18.26 37.32 32.31
C GLU A 416 -17.41 38.37 31.57
N GLN A 417 -18.08 39.34 30.96
CA GLN A 417 -17.45 40.56 30.50
C GLN A 417 -16.93 41.30 31.73
N THR A 418 -15.63 41.25 31.94
CA THR A 418 -14.94 42.11 32.91
C THR A 418 -15.09 43.56 32.46
N ASN A 419 -16.00 44.27 33.12
CA ASN A 419 -16.09 45.72 33.07
C ASN A 419 -14.81 46.32 33.68
N ALA A 420 -13.90 46.77 32.83
CA ALA A 420 -12.88 47.73 33.20
C ALA A 420 -13.32 49.11 32.71
N ASN A 421 -13.94 49.88 33.61
CA ASN A 421 -14.05 51.32 33.45
C ASN A 421 -12.64 51.92 33.55
N ALA A 422 -12.25 52.70 32.54
CA ALA A 422 -11.31 53.79 32.70
C ALA A 422 -11.76 54.91 31.75
N ASP A 423 -12.20 56.00 32.36
CA ASP A 423 -12.44 57.30 31.73
C ASP A 423 -11.15 57.78 31.03
N ASP A 424 -11.26 58.24 29.79
CA ASP A 424 -10.61 59.51 29.40
C ASP A 424 -11.29 60.17 28.19
N ASP A 425 -11.17 61.49 28.18
CA ASP A 425 -12.03 62.49 27.59
C ASP A 425 -12.09 62.59 26.04
N ASN A 426 -13.31 62.85 25.58
CA ASN A 426 -13.68 63.96 24.69
C ASN A 426 -12.68 64.42 23.60
N PHE A 427 -12.85 63.93 22.36
CA PHE A 427 -12.49 64.72 21.16
C PHE A 427 -13.51 64.53 20.01
N SER A 428 -14.44 65.47 19.95
CA SER A 428 -14.95 66.16 18.75
C SER A 428 -15.48 65.35 17.56
N ARG A 429 -16.82 65.42 17.42
CA ARG A 429 -17.56 65.38 16.15
C ARG A 429 -17.04 66.42 15.13
N ARG A 430 -16.87 65.99 13.87
CA ARG A 430 -16.89 66.75 12.57
C ARG A 430 -16.12 65.87 11.55
N TYR A 431 -16.55 65.47 10.35
CA TYR A 431 -17.33 66.03 9.23
C TYR A 431 -17.90 64.83 8.43
N SER A 432 -19.19 64.82 8.05
CA SER A 432 -19.79 65.19 6.75
C SER A 432 -19.44 64.31 5.52
N MET A 433 -20.49 64.07 4.74
CA MET A 433 -20.52 63.51 3.39
C MET A 433 -19.68 64.30 2.37
N GLU A 434 -19.54 63.69 1.19
CA GLU A 434 -19.13 64.21 -0.13
C GLU A 434 -17.61 64.30 -0.39
N GLU A 435 -17.08 63.30 -1.13
CA GLU A 435 -16.84 63.37 -2.59
C GLU A 435 -16.83 61.96 -3.20
#